data_AF-A0ABC8L3P2-F1
#
_entry.id   AF-A0ABC8L3P2-F1
#
_cell.length_a   1.000
_cell.length_b   1.000
_cell.length_c   1.000
_cell.angle_alpha   90.00
_cell.angle_beta   90.00
_cell.angle_gamma   90.00
#
_symmetry.space_group_name_H-M   'P 1'
#
loop_
_entity.id
_entity.type
_entity.pdbx_description
1 polymer ?
#
loop_
_entity_poly.entity_id
_entity_poly.type
_entity_poly.pdbx_seq_one_letter_code
_entity_poly.pdbx_strand_id
1 'polypeptide(L)'
;MAALGFRVSEVVLCLVSFSIMAADKTKGWSGDSYDRYKEYRYCLAVNIIAFIYSAFEVCDAACYIAKETYMLNCGCHDIFVFSMDQLIAYLLMSASSCAATRVDDWISNWGKDEFTQMATASISVSFVAFVAFAVSALISSYRLFTHAST
;
A
#
# COMPACT_ATOMS: atom_id res chain seq x y z
N MET A 1 14.24 4.98 -14.37
CA MET A 1 15.09 4.61 -13.23
C MET A 1 14.51 5.06 -11.89
N ALA A 2 14.35 6.37 -11.62
CA ALA A 2 13.83 6.86 -10.33
C ALA A 2 12.40 6.36 -10.00
N ALA A 3 11.50 6.30 -10.98
CA ALA A 3 10.15 5.76 -10.80
C ALA A 3 10.15 4.28 -10.34
N LEU A 4 11.04 3.44 -10.92
CA LEU A 4 11.16 2.02 -10.54
C LEU A 4 11.59 1.85 -9.09
N GLY A 5 12.46 2.74 -8.58
CA GLY A 5 12.90 2.71 -7.18
C GLY A 5 11.75 2.94 -6.20
N PHE A 6 10.86 3.90 -6.50
CA PHE A 6 9.64 4.12 -5.70
C PHE A 6 8.68 2.94 -5.79
N ARG A 7 8.49 2.34 -6.97
CA ARG A 7 7.64 1.13 -7.13
C ARG A 7 8.15 -0.07 -6.34
N VAL A 8 9.46 -0.32 -6.37
CA VAL A 8 10.07 -1.40 -5.57
C VAL A 8 9.90 -1.12 -4.07
N SER A 9 10.01 0.14 -3.65
CA SER A 9 9.76 0.50 -2.25
C SER A 9 8.31 0.29 -1.84
N GLU A 10 7.33 0.56 -2.71
CA GLU A 10 5.90 0.29 -2.47
C GLU A 10 5.65 -1.22 -2.27
N VAL A 11 6.20 -2.06 -3.14
CA VAL A 11 6.12 -3.52 -3.03
C VAL A 11 6.69 -4.00 -1.70
N VAL A 12 7.88 -3.51 -1.32
CA VAL A 12 8.55 -3.90 -0.07
C VAL A 12 7.76 -3.43 1.15
N LEU A 13 7.25 -2.19 1.15
CA LEU A 13 6.49 -1.65 2.27
C LEU A 13 5.15 -2.37 2.46
N CYS A 14 4.41 -2.64 1.38
CA CYS A 14 3.16 -3.41 1.44
C CYS A 14 3.42 -4.87 1.86
N LEU A 15 4.51 -5.50 1.38
CA LEU A 15 4.88 -6.85 1.77
C LEU A 15 5.32 -6.94 3.23
N VAL A 16 6.03 -5.93 3.74
CA VAL A 16 6.40 -5.83 5.16
C VAL A 16 5.16 -5.64 6.03
N SER A 17 4.23 -4.74 5.66
CA SER A 17 2.98 -4.54 6.41
C SER A 17 2.11 -5.81 6.41
N PHE A 18 1.97 -6.47 5.25
CA PHE A 18 1.31 -7.77 5.13
C PHE A 18 1.98 -8.84 6.00
N SER A 19 3.31 -8.94 5.95
CA SER A 19 4.06 -9.94 6.72
C SER A 19 3.91 -9.74 8.22
N ILE A 20 3.91 -8.48 8.70
CA ILE A 20 3.68 -8.16 10.12
C ILE A 20 2.25 -8.55 10.51
N MET A 21 1.23 -8.16 9.73
CA MET A 21 -0.17 -8.52 10.03
C MET A 21 -0.46 -10.02 9.91
N ALA A 22 0.25 -10.73 9.05
CA ALA A 22 0.13 -12.18 8.89
C ALA A 22 0.89 -12.96 9.97
N ALA A 23 2.05 -12.45 10.42
CA ALA A 23 2.82 -13.02 11.52
C ALA A 23 2.12 -12.83 12.88
N ASP A 24 1.33 -11.78 13.03
CA ASP A 24 0.60 -11.42 14.24
C ASP A 24 -0.70 -12.24 14.44
N LYS A 25 -0.60 -13.56 14.24
CA LYS A 25 -1.70 -14.53 14.43
C LYS A 25 -1.63 -15.28 15.76
N THR A 26 -0.58 -15.10 16.56
CA THR A 26 -0.28 -16.02 17.69
C THR A 26 0.22 -15.40 19.00
N LYS A 27 0.16 -14.07 19.18
CA LYS A 27 0.77 -13.41 20.36
C LYS A 27 -0.11 -12.38 21.11
N GLY A 28 -1.36 -12.74 21.38
CA GLY A 28 -2.24 -12.00 22.32
C GLY A 28 -2.84 -12.94 23.37
N TRP A 29 -2.94 -12.48 24.63
CA TRP A 29 -3.27 -13.25 25.85
C TRP A 29 -4.63 -13.99 25.87
N SER A 30 -5.41 -13.95 24.78
CA SER A 30 -6.74 -14.59 24.70
C SER A 30 -7.12 -15.11 23.29
N GLY A 31 -6.16 -15.45 22.42
CA GLY A 31 -6.49 -15.92 21.07
C GLY A 31 -7.23 -14.87 20.23
N ASP A 32 -6.96 -13.60 20.53
CA ASP A 32 -7.27 -12.47 19.67
C ASP A 32 -6.60 -12.70 18.31
N SER A 33 -7.33 -12.46 17.23
CA SER A 33 -6.86 -12.65 15.88
C SER A 33 -7.36 -11.49 15.04
N TYR A 34 -6.49 -10.93 14.20
CA TYR A 34 -6.78 -9.88 13.21
C TYR A 34 -8.08 -10.11 12.41
N ASP A 35 -8.53 -11.37 12.28
CA ASP A 35 -9.76 -11.76 11.58
C ASP A 35 -11.06 -11.38 12.31
N ARG A 36 -10.99 -11.13 13.62
CA ARG A 36 -12.18 -10.88 14.46
C ARG A 36 -12.73 -9.46 14.31
N TYR A 37 -11.93 -8.51 13.83
CA TYR A 37 -12.31 -7.11 13.67
C TYR A 37 -12.28 -6.67 12.20
N LYS A 38 -13.35 -5.99 11.77
CA LYS A 38 -13.57 -5.63 10.36
C LYS A 38 -12.57 -4.59 9.86
N GLU A 39 -12.11 -3.73 10.76
CA GLU A 39 -11.21 -2.61 10.50
C GLU A 39 -9.80 -3.10 10.14
N TYR A 40 -9.32 -4.10 10.86
CA TYR A 40 -8.04 -4.75 10.62
C TYR A 40 -8.04 -5.58 9.33
N ARG A 41 -9.15 -6.28 9.04
CA ARG A 41 -9.34 -6.97 7.75
C ARG A 41 -9.39 -6.03 6.56
N TYR A 42 -9.98 -4.84 6.73
CA TYR A 42 -10.01 -3.83 5.69
C TYR A 42 -8.61 -3.30 5.36
N CYS A 43 -7.82 -2.95 6.39
CA CYS A 43 -6.42 -2.55 6.22
C CYS A 43 -5.57 -3.66 5.57
N LEU A 44 -5.80 -4.91 5.95
CA LEU A 44 -5.06 -6.06 5.38
C LEU A 44 -5.40 -6.25 3.90
N ALA A 45 -6.68 -6.24 3.56
CA ALA A 45 -7.15 -6.40 2.18
C ALA A 45 -6.61 -5.30 1.27
N VAL A 46 -6.62 -4.05 1.75
CA VAL A 46 -6.10 -2.90 1.00
C VAL A 46 -4.59 -3.01 0.77
N ASN A 47 -3.81 -3.42 1.77
CA ASN A 47 -2.37 -3.67 1.59
C ASN A 47 -2.09 -4.80 0.60
N ILE A 48 -2.92 -5.86 0.56
CA ILE A 48 -2.79 -6.94 -0.43
C ILE A 48 -3.09 -6.42 -1.85
N ILE A 49 -4.14 -5.63 -2.02
CA ILE A 49 -4.50 -5.04 -3.32
C ILE A 49 -3.35 -4.15 -3.82
N ALA A 50 -2.80 -3.31 -2.94
CA ALA A 50 -1.66 -2.44 -3.25
C ALA A 50 -0.41 -3.24 -3.62
N PHE A 51 -0.14 -4.35 -2.94
CA PHE A 51 0.95 -5.27 -3.27
C PHE A 51 0.77 -5.92 -4.65
N ILE A 52 -0.42 -6.44 -4.96
CA ILE A 52 -0.70 -7.08 -6.26
C ILE A 52 -0.54 -6.06 -7.39
N TYR A 53 -1.07 -4.84 -7.21
CA TYR A 53 -0.96 -3.78 -8.20
C TYR A 53 0.50 -3.35 -8.42
N SER A 54 1.24 -3.06 -7.36
CA SER A 54 2.64 -2.64 -7.48
C SER A 54 3.52 -3.75 -8.06
N ALA A 55 3.27 -5.02 -7.72
CA ALA A 55 3.96 -6.15 -8.34
C ALA A 55 3.65 -6.26 -9.85
N PHE A 56 2.39 -6.05 -10.24
CA PHE A 56 1.98 -6.04 -11.65
C PHE A 56 2.67 -4.90 -12.42
N GLU A 57 2.71 -3.69 -11.86
CA GLU A 57 3.37 -2.55 -12.48
C GLU A 57 4.89 -2.76 -12.62
N VAL A 58 5.56 -3.31 -11.61
CA VAL A 58 6.98 -3.66 -11.69
C VAL A 58 7.23 -4.74 -12.75
N CYS A 59 6.35 -5.74 -12.85
CA CYS A 59 6.46 -6.77 -13.88
C CYS A 59 6.29 -6.20 -15.29
N ASP A 60 5.32 -5.31 -15.50
CA ASP A 60 5.09 -4.64 -16.78
C ASP A 60 6.31 -3.78 -17.16
N ALA A 61 6.84 -3.00 -16.22
CA ALA A 61 8.03 -2.18 -16.46
C ALA A 61 9.30 -3.01 -16.69
N ALA A 62 9.45 -4.16 -16.03
CA ALA A 62 10.56 -5.08 -16.27
C ALA A 62 10.44 -5.76 -17.64
N CYS A 63 9.23 -6.15 -18.05
CA CYS A 63 8.95 -6.69 -19.38
C CYS A 63 9.23 -5.65 -20.46
N TYR A 64 8.91 -4.37 -20.22
CA TYR A 64 9.22 -3.26 -21.11
C TYR A 64 10.72 -3.13 -21.37
N ILE A 65 11.54 -3.14 -20.30
CA ILE A 65 13.00 -3.05 -20.42
C ILE A 65 13.57 -4.25 -21.18
N ALA A 66 13.00 -5.45 -20.98
CA ALA A 66 13.50 -6.67 -21.59
C ALA A 66 13.13 -6.83 -23.08
N LYS A 67 11.98 -6.31 -23.52
CA LYS A 67 11.46 -6.48 -24.90
C LYS A 67 11.52 -5.24 -25.77
N GLU A 68 11.92 -4.08 -25.23
CA GLU A 68 11.96 -2.79 -25.93
C GLU A 68 10.60 -2.41 -26.58
N THR A 69 9.50 -3.00 -26.11
CA THR A 69 8.15 -2.80 -26.64
C THR A 69 7.16 -2.70 -25.49
N TYR A 70 6.41 -1.60 -25.42
CA TYR A 70 5.33 -1.42 -24.44
C TYR A 70 4.18 -2.42 -24.73
N MET A 71 3.72 -3.18 -23.73
CA MET A 71 2.55 -4.05 -23.88
C MET A 71 1.22 -3.26 -23.93
N LEU A 72 1.23 -2.00 -23.48
CA LEU A 72 0.09 -1.07 -23.51
C LEU A 72 0.49 0.26 -24.18
N ASN A 73 0.78 0.23 -25.48
CA ASN A 73 1.14 1.42 -26.27
C ASN A 73 -0.09 2.25 -26.68
N CYS A 74 -0.97 2.58 -25.74
CA CYS A 74 -2.11 3.46 -25.97
C CYS A 74 -1.99 4.63 -25.00
N GLY A 75 -2.25 5.87 -25.44
CA GLY A 75 -2.15 7.09 -24.63
C GLY A 75 -2.99 7.11 -23.33
N CYS A 76 -3.75 6.05 -23.07
CA CYS A 76 -4.44 5.79 -21.80
C CYS A 76 -3.59 5.12 -20.72
N HIS A 77 -2.37 4.63 -21.01
CA HIS A 77 -1.54 3.96 -20.00
C HIS A 77 -1.18 4.90 -18.83
N ASP A 78 -0.71 6.11 -19.13
CA ASP A 78 -0.36 7.09 -18.10
C ASP A 78 -1.58 7.51 -17.26
N ILE A 79 -2.75 7.64 -17.89
CA ILE A 79 -4.02 7.93 -17.20
C ILE A 79 -4.41 6.76 -16.27
N PHE A 80 -4.24 5.52 -16.74
CA PHE A 80 -4.56 4.33 -15.96
C PHE A 80 -3.66 4.19 -14.73
N VAL A 81 -2.34 4.35 -14.92
CA VAL A 81 -1.35 4.30 -13.82
C VAL A 81 -1.64 5.41 -12.81
N PHE A 82 -1.84 6.64 -13.26
CA PHE A 82 -2.21 7.76 -12.39
C PHE A 82 -3.50 7.49 -11.59
N SER A 83 -4.55 7.02 -12.26
CA SER A 83 -5.84 6.72 -11.62
C SER A 83 -5.71 5.62 -10.56
N MET A 84 -4.98 4.55 -10.86
CA MET A 84 -4.78 3.45 -9.92
C MET A 84 -3.89 3.82 -8.73
N ASP A 85 -2.80 4.56 -8.95
CA ASP A 85 -1.95 5.07 -7.87
C ASP A 85 -2.76 5.93 -6.89
N GLN A 86 -3.60 6.81 -7.43
CA GLN A 86 -4.42 7.69 -6.62
C GLN A 86 -5.54 6.94 -5.88
N LEU A 87 -6.19 5.97 -6.52
CA LEU A 87 -7.18 5.09 -5.88
C LEU A 87 -6.57 4.31 -4.73
N ILE A 88 -5.40 3.72 -4.94
CA ILE A 88 -4.69 2.92 -3.92
C ILE A 88 -4.22 3.81 -2.77
N ALA A 89 -3.70 5.00 -3.06
CA ALA A 89 -3.34 5.97 -2.03
C ALA A 89 -4.53 6.32 -1.12
N TYR A 90 -5.70 6.63 -1.69
CA TYR A 90 -6.89 6.93 -0.90
C TYR A 90 -7.39 5.74 -0.08
N LEU A 91 -7.35 4.54 -0.67
CA LEU A 91 -7.71 3.31 0.04
C LEU A 91 -6.77 3.06 1.22
N LEU A 92 -5.44 3.16 1.03
CA LEU A 92 -4.47 2.98 2.11
C LEU A 92 -4.65 4.02 3.21
N MET A 93 -4.85 5.28 2.86
CA MET A 93 -5.08 6.36 3.84
C MET A 93 -6.33 6.10 4.68
N SER A 94 -7.44 5.76 4.02
CA SER A 94 -8.71 5.45 4.69
C SER A 94 -8.58 4.22 5.60
N ALA A 95 -7.98 3.14 5.10
CA ALA A 95 -7.86 1.88 5.84
C ALA A 95 -6.88 1.99 7.01
N SER A 96 -5.76 2.69 6.81
CA SER A 96 -4.77 2.96 7.87
C SER A 96 -5.36 3.84 8.96
N SER A 97 -6.14 4.87 8.60
CA SER A 97 -6.83 5.72 9.58
C SER A 97 -7.85 4.94 10.42
N CYS A 98 -8.66 4.08 9.78
CA CYS A 98 -9.62 3.22 10.51
C CYS A 98 -8.90 2.28 11.49
N ALA A 99 -7.79 1.68 11.07
CA ALA A 99 -6.99 0.80 11.91
C ALA A 99 -6.29 1.58 13.06
N ALA A 100 -5.78 2.78 12.79
CA ALA A 100 -5.13 3.63 13.76
C ALA A 100 -6.08 4.05 14.90
N THR A 101 -7.28 4.52 14.56
CA THR A 101 -8.28 4.90 15.58
C THR A 101 -8.66 3.71 16.45
N ARG A 102 -8.76 2.50 15.86
CA ARG A 102 -9.15 1.33 16.64
C ARG A 102 -8.04 0.82 17.57
N VAL A 103 -6.79 0.90 17.12
CA VAL A 103 -5.61 0.65 17.97
C VAL A 103 -5.58 1.65 19.13
N ASP A 104 -5.78 2.94 18.85
CA ASP A 104 -5.74 3.99 19.89
C ASP A 104 -6.83 3.80 20.95
N ASP A 105 -8.07 3.50 20.54
CA ASP A 105 -9.17 3.16 21.44
C ASP A 105 -8.84 1.94 22.31
N TRP A 106 -8.19 0.92 21.73
CA TRP A 106 -7.79 -0.28 22.47
C TRP A 106 -6.72 0.04 23.53
N ILE A 107 -5.68 0.79 23.15
CA ILE A 107 -4.61 1.24 24.06
C ILE A 107 -5.20 2.06 25.21
N SER A 108 -6.12 2.97 24.91
CA SER A 108 -6.73 3.85 25.92
C SER A 108 -7.59 3.09 26.92
N ASN A 109 -8.26 2.01 26.51
CA ASN A 109 -9.15 1.24 27.38
C ASN A 109 -8.44 0.14 28.15
N TRP A 110 -7.45 -0.52 27.54
CA TRP A 110 -6.88 -1.77 28.06
C TRP A 110 -5.36 -1.72 28.27
N GLY A 111 -4.70 -0.61 27.89
CA GLY A 111 -3.26 -0.44 27.99
C GLY A 111 -2.50 -1.00 26.78
N LYS A 112 -1.17 -0.89 26.82
CA LYS A 112 -0.28 -1.37 25.74
C LYS A 112 0.15 -2.81 26.00
N ASP A 113 -0.01 -3.66 25.00
CA ASP A 113 0.52 -5.03 24.96
C ASP A 113 1.35 -5.28 23.68
N GLU A 114 1.99 -6.45 23.59
CA GLU A 114 2.88 -6.83 22.48
C GLU A 114 2.14 -6.84 21.14
N PHE A 115 0.88 -7.31 21.12
CA PHE A 115 0.01 -7.27 19.95
C PHE A 115 -0.25 -5.84 19.47
N THR A 116 -0.62 -4.95 20.40
CA THR A 116 -0.93 -3.57 20.04
C THR A 116 0.30 -2.80 19.54
N GLN A 117 1.51 -3.12 20.04
CA GLN A 117 2.75 -2.58 19.47
C GLN A 117 2.97 -3.04 18.02
N MET A 118 2.78 -4.33 17.72
CA MET A 118 2.94 -4.87 16.37
C MET A 118 1.89 -4.31 15.41
N ALA A 119 0.64 -4.19 15.85
CA ALA A 119 -0.44 -3.56 15.09
C ALA A 119 -0.12 -2.09 14.76
N THR A 120 0.32 -1.31 15.76
CA THR A 120 0.73 0.10 15.56
C THR A 120 1.89 0.20 14.55
N ALA A 121 2.88 -0.69 14.66
CA ALA A 121 4.00 -0.74 13.72
C ALA A 121 3.52 -1.01 12.29
N SER A 122 2.65 -2.00 12.07
CA SER A 122 2.13 -2.30 10.72
C SER A 122 1.31 -1.15 10.13
N ILE A 123 0.47 -0.49 10.95
CA ILE A 123 -0.30 0.68 10.51
C ILE A 123 0.63 1.83 10.12
N SER A 124 1.72 2.05 10.88
CA SER A 124 2.71 3.06 10.53
C SER A 124 3.38 2.77 9.18
N VAL A 125 3.71 1.51 8.90
CA VAL A 125 4.26 1.09 7.60
C VAL A 125 3.23 1.30 6.48
N SER A 126 1.95 1.08 6.75
CA SER A 126 0.87 1.37 5.79
C SER A 126 0.75 2.87 5.48
N PHE A 127 0.91 3.76 6.47
CA PHE A 127 0.97 5.21 6.20
C PHE A 127 2.19 5.59 5.36
N VAL A 128 3.35 4.95 5.59
CA VAL A 128 4.54 5.18 4.75
C VAL A 128 4.31 4.70 3.32
N ALA A 129 3.65 3.55 3.14
CA ALA A 129 3.25 3.06 1.82
C ALA A 129 2.28 4.03 1.11
N PHE A 130 1.31 4.60 1.84
CA PHE A 130 0.44 5.66 1.31
C PHE A 130 1.25 6.85 0.76
N VAL A 131 2.25 7.33 1.52
CA VAL A 131 3.09 8.46 1.08
C VAL A 131 3.85 8.10 -0.20
N ALA A 132 4.36 6.88 -0.32
CA ALA A 132 5.02 6.41 -1.54
C ALA A 132 4.05 6.44 -2.74
N PHE A 133 2.86 5.87 -2.62
CA PHE A 133 1.83 5.90 -3.67
C PHE A 133 1.39 7.33 -4.02
N ALA A 134 1.29 8.23 -3.04
CA ALA A 134 0.94 9.63 -3.27
C ALA A 134 2.02 10.36 -4.08
N VAL A 135 3.30 10.12 -3.78
CA VAL A 135 4.42 10.68 -4.56
C VAL A 135 4.44 10.10 -5.98
N SER A 136 4.20 8.79 -6.13
CA SER A 136 4.09 8.15 -7.44
C SER A 136 2.94 8.71 -8.28
N ALA A 137 1.77 8.96 -7.67
CA ALA A 137 0.65 9.61 -8.32
C ALA A 137 1.00 11.04 -8.79
N LEU A 138 1.72 11.82 -7.97
CA LEU A 138 2.19 13.16 -8.36
C LEU A 138 3.15 13.10 -9.56
N ILE A 139 4.11 12.18 -9.54
CA ILE A 139 5.06 11.98 -10.66
C ILE A 139 4.32 11.54 -11.94
N SER A 140 3.34 10.63 -11.81
CA SER A 140 2.51 10.17 -12.92
C SER A 140 1.67 11.32 -13.50
N SER A 141 1.03 12.11 -12.65
CA SER A 141 0.25 13.29 -13.07
C SER A 141 1.10 14.32 -13.82
N TYR A 142 2.33 14.57 -13.35
CA TYR A 142 3.24 15.49 -13.98
C TYR A 142 3.60 15.05 -15.40
N ARG A 143 3.87 13.75 -15.60
CA ARG A 143 4.10 13.17 -16.93
C ARG A 143 2.86 13.28 -17.82
N LEU A 144 1.68 13.01 -17.29
CA LEU A 144 0.43 13.12 -18.04
C LEU A 144 0.18 14.55 -18.54
N PHE A 145 0.30 15.55 -17.66
CA PHE A 145 0.06 16.96 -18.03
C PHE A 145 1.13 17.55 -18.94
N THR A 146 2.39 17.11 -18.81
CA THR A 146 3.46 17.54 -19.72
C THR A 146 3.31 16.92 -21.10
N HIS A 147 2.96 15.63 -21.19
CA HIS A 147 2.73 14.96 -22.48
C HIS A 147 1.46 15.44 -23.20
N ALA A 148 0.43 15.87 -22.46
CA ALA A 148 -0.78 16.47 -23.03
C ALA A 148 -0.59 17.92 -23.53
N SER A 149 0.51 18.57 -23.19
CA SER A 149 0.81 19.97 -23.56
C SER A 149 1.65 20.12 -24.84
N THR A 150 1.95 19.00 -25.53
CA THR A 150 2.70 18.96 -26.80
C THR A 150 1.75 18.61 -27.95
#